data_AF-A0A5E4I1X7-F1
#
_entry.id   AF-A0A5E4I1X7-F1
#
_cell.length_a   1.000
_cell.length_b   1.000
_cell.length_c   1.000
_cell.angle_alpha   90.00
_cell.angle_beta   90.00
_cell.angle_gamma   90.00
#
_symmetry.space_group_name_H-M   'P 1'
#
loop_
_entity.id
_entity.type
_entity.pdbx_description
1 polymer ?
#
loop_
_entity_poly.entity_id
_entity_poly.type
_entity_poly.pdbx_seq_one_letter_code
_entity_poly.pdbx_strand_id
1 'polypeptide(L)'
;MSEETIIITNRELVDFTVLSRKKTENEFRRDFLMRNGAKEDDFHVRAVSDLVGEIEAKLKPIRAKLEVVDLATVVPRRKEIDAITAEINSHSKAELDDAITKKAGPVYEKMKQRAVLTKGNFDRREDIARLTVLANSLPRQDCEALCRMVESNEGEAVDVGMLSEGKRKEITVLAARLGCHLNVDGTRLVREERPKESSETERTIMGKGCVWIANEKLSEFDENEKKIALFGRQMQERTAQRQVRTFEGEEQKAFDELQRGYIEALNARSAFLESAEEKVVMAKRGDGIQKLL
;
A
#
# COMPACT_ATOMS: atom_id res chain seq x y z
N MET A 1 16.83 33.70 8.31
CA MET A 1 15.50 33.07 8.32
C MET A 1 15.65 31.75 9.04
N SER A 2 14.84 31.47 10.07
CA SER A 2 14.92 30.20 10.79
C SER A 2 14.61 29.05 9.84
N GLU A 3 15.53 28.10 9.68
CA GLU A 3 15.31 26.89 8.89
C GLU A 3 14.18 26.08 9.55
N GLU A 4 12.98 26.16 8.98
CA GLU A 4 11.86 25.35 9.41
C GLU A 4 12.13 23.90 9.02
N THR A 5 12.32 23.04 10.02
CA THR A 5 12.57 21.62 9.81
C THR A 5 11.25 20.94 9.46
N ILE A 6 11.09 20.56 8.19
CA ILE A 6 9.90 19.84 7.72
C ILE A 6 10.13 18.35 7.91
N ILE A 7 9.18 17.72 8.61
CA ILE A 7 9.18 16.28 8.87
C ILE A 7 8.09 15.61 8.03
N ILE A 8 8.50 14.58 7.27
CA ILE A 8 7.61 13.68 6.52
C ILE A 8 7.77 12.26 7.07
N THR A 9 6.64 11.65 7.38
CA THR A 9 6.54 10.28 7.91
C THR A 9 6.04 9.30 6.86
N ASN A 10 6.35 8.00 7.04
CA ASN A 10 5.78 6.93 6.24
C ASN A 10 4.25 7.00 6.21
N ARG A 11 3.63 7.31 7.36
CA ARG A 11 2.17 7.45 7.49
C ARG A 11 1.63 8.57 6.60
N GLU A 12 2.30 9.71 6.51
CA GLU A 12 1.86 10.81 5.64
C GLU A 12 1.93 10.43 4.16
N LEU A 13 2.94 9.66 3.73
CA LEU A 13 3.02 9.16 2.35
C LEU A 13 1.91 8.14 2.04
N VAL A 14 1.60 7.26 3.00
CA VAL A 14 0.49 6.30 2.89
C VAL A 14 -0.85 7.03 2.86
N ASP A 15 -1.08 7.95 3.80
CA ASP A 15 -2.29 8.76 3.89
C ASP A 15 -2.47 9.60 2.63
N PHE A 16 -1.40 10.20 2.09
CA PHE A 16 -1.44 10.90 0.81
C PHE A 16 -1.92 9.99 -0.33
N THR A 17 -1.39 8.77 -0.41
CA THR A 17 -1.77 7.80 -1.45
C THR A 17 -3.24 7.35 -1.30
N VAL A 18 -3.67 7.04 -0.07
CA VAL A 18 -5.05 6.62 0.23
C VAL A 18 -6.05 7.73 -0.02
N LEU A 19 -5.78 8.93 0.49
CA LEU A 19 -6.66 10.08 0.34
C LEU A 19 -6.72 10.54 -1.12
N SER A 20 -5.60 10.54 -1.85
CA SER A 20 -5.59 10.90 -3.27
C SER A 20 -6.43 9.93 -4.10
N ARG A 21 -6.31 8.61 -3.87
CA ARG A 21 -7.16 7.61 -4.55
C ARG A 21 -8.64 7.80 -4.21
N LYS A 22 -8.98 8.00 -2.93
CA LYS A 22 -10.36 8.26 -2.49
C LYS A 22 -10.92 9.54 -3.11
N LYS A 23 -10.09 10.57 -3.25
CA LYS A 23 -10.48 11.82 -3.91
C LYS A 23 -10.85 11.55 -5.37
N THR A 24 -9.95 10.94 -6.15
CA THR A 24 -10.20 10.61 -7.56
C THR A 24 -11.43 9.73 -7.74
N GLU A 25 -11.66 8.76 -6.85
CA GLU A 25 -12.85 7.91 -6.90
C GLU A 25 -14.14 8.69 -6.65
N ASN A 26 -14.17 9.59 -5.66
CA ASN A 26 -15.35 10.40 -5.38
C ASN A 26 -15.58 11.49 -6.44
N GLU A 27 -14.53 12.08 -7.00
CA GLU A 27 -14.63 12.96 -8.17
C GLU A 27 -15.24 12.21 -9.36
N PHE A 28 -14.77 10.99 -9.64
CA PHE A 28 -15.36 10.16 -10.69
C PHE A 28 -16.84 9.86 -10.42
N ARG A 29 -17.22 9.51 -9.19
CA ARG A 29 -18.62 9.26 -8.80
C ARG A 29 -19.49 10.50 -9.01
N ARG A 30 -19.02 11.68 -8.60
CA ARG A 30 -19.70 12.96 -8.84
C ARG A 30 -19.90 13.19 -10.34
N ASP A 31 -18.83 13.08 -11.12
CA ASP A 31 -18.86 13.32 -12.55
C ASP A 31 -19.71 12.29 -13.30
N PHE A 32 -19.79 11.06 -12.79
CA PHE A 32 -20.68 10.02 -13.31
C PHE A 32 -22.16 10.36 -13.05
N LEU A 33 -22.52 10.81 -11.85
CA LEU A 33 -23.88 11.23 -11.55
C LEU A 33 -24.32 12.40 -12.45
N MET A 34 -23.47 13.42 -12.56
CA MET A 34 -23.71 14.59 -13.42
C MET A 34 -23.92 14.19 -14.89
N ARG A 35 -23.11 13.27 -15.42
CA ARG A 35 -23.25 12.76 -16.79
C ARG A 35 -24.55 11.97 -17.03
N ASN A 36 -25.12 11.39 -15.99
CA ASN A 36 -26.39 10.65 -16.06
C ASN A 36 -27.61 11.50 -15.70
N GLY A 37 -27.48 12.83 -15.76
CA GLY A 37 -28.60 13.77 -15.63
C GLY A 37 -28.88 14.27 -14.22
N ALA A 38 -28.02 13.94 -13.24
CA ALA A 38 -28.06 14.61 -11.94
C ALA A 38 -27.63 16.08 -12.09
N LYS A 39 -28.23 16.95 -11.28
CA LYS A 39 -27.91 18.37 -11.20
C LYS A 39 -26.94 18.65 -10.05
N GLU A 40 -26.23 19.78 -10.11
CA GLU A 40 -25.29 20.17 -9.03
C GLU A 40 -25.96 20.32 -7.66
N ASP A 41 -27.25 20.66 -7.63
CA ASP A 41 -28.03 20.84 -6.42
C ASP A 41 -28.65 19.54 -5.88
N ASP A 42 -28.54 18.42 -6.60
CA ASP A 42 -29.03 17.13 -6.12
C ASP A 42 -28.30 16.71 -4.85
N PHE A 43 -29.08 16.19 -3.89
CA PHE A 43 -28.58 15.76 -2.58
C PHE A 43 -27.36 14.83 -2.68
N HIS A 44 -27.40 13.84 -3.60
CA HIS A 44 -26.30 12.89 -3.79
C HIS A 44 -25.05 13.55 -4.37
N VAL A 45 -25.20 14.51 -5.29
CA VAL A 45 -24.06 15.24 -5.90
C VAL A 45 -23.41 16.14 -4.86
N ARG A 46 -24.22 16.85 -4.06
CA ARG A 46 -23.73 17.66 -2.93
C ARG A 46 -22.98 16.83 -1.89
N ALA A 47 -23.58 15.72 -1.44
CA ALA A 47 -22.94 14.84 -0.46
C ALA A 47 -21.57 14.32 -0.94
N VAL A 48 -21.45 13.93 -2.22
CA VAL A 48 -20.15 13.50 -2.78
C VAL A 48 -19.18 14.68 -2.89
N SER A 49 -19.67 15.86 -3.25
CA SER A 49 -18.84 17.08 -3.35
C SER A 49 -18.30 17.53 -2.00
N ASP A 50 -19.10 17.45 -0.94
CA ASP A 50 -18.70 17.74 0.43
C ASP A 50 -17.61 16.77 0.89
N LEU A 51 -17.76 15.47 0.61
CA LEU A 51 -16.74 14.46 0.88
C LEU A 51 -15.43 14.74 0.13
N VAL A 52 -15.49 15.17 -1.14
CA VAL A 52 -14.30 15.59 -1.90
C VAL A 52 -13.63 16.79 -1.22
N GLY A 53 -14.41 17.77 -0.75
CA GLY A 53 -13.92 18.93 0.00
C GLY A 53 -13.23 18.54 1.31
N GLU A 54 -13.81 17.63 2.08
CA GLU A 54 -13.21 17.10 3.32
C GLU A 54 -11.89 16.37 3.05
N ILE A 55 -11.84 15.56 2.00
CA ILE A 55 -10.61 14.84 1.60
C ILE A 55 -9.54 15.84 1.15
N GLU A 56 -9.90 16.86 0.38
CA GLU A 56 -8.97 17.90 -0.06
C GLU A 56 -8.41 18.70 1.12
N ALA A 57 -9.24 19.03 2.12
CA ALA A 57 -8.80 19.70 3.34
C ALA A 57 -7.74 18.87 4.10
N LYS A 58 -7.86 17.55 4.11
CA LYS A 58 -6.86 16.63 4.70
C LYS A 58 -5.61 16.49 3.84
N LEU A 59 -5.74 16.51 2.51
CA LEU A 59 -4.60 16.41 1.59
C LEU A 59 -3.73 17.67 1.55
N LYS A 60 -4.35 18.86 1.67
CA LYS A 60 -3.68 20.15 1.56
C LYS A 60 -2.42 20.29 2.45
N PRO A 61 -2.45 20.01 3.76
CA PRO A 61 -1.26 20.11 4.60
C PRO A 61 -0.16 19.10 4.20
N ILE A 62 -0.54 17.90 3.75
CA ILE A 62 0.43 16.87 3.33
C ILE A 62 1.09 17.29 2.01
N ARG A 63 0.32 17.79 1.04
CA ARG A 63 0.85 18.34 -0.24
C ARG A 63 1.85 19.45 -0.01
N ALA A 64 1.51 20.42 0.84
CA ALA A 64 2.40 21.53 1.15
C ALA A 64 3.76 21.05 1.69
N LYS A 65 3.77 20.01 2.54
CA LYS A 65 5.04 19.41 3.00
C LYS A 65 5.80 18.72 1.87
N LEU A 66 5.11 17.92 1.06
CA LEU A 66 5.74 17.16 -0.04
C LEU A 66 6.37 18.08 -1.09
N GLU A 67 5.71 19.19 -1.42
CA GLU A 67 6.20 20.19 -2.38
C GLU A 67 7.52 20.84 -1.93
N VAL A 68 7.73 21.06 -0.63
CA VAL A 68 8.95 21.70 -0.13
C VAL A 68 10.13 20.74 -0.06
N VAL A 69 9.88 19.44 0.19
CA VAL A 69 10.93 18.45 0.39
C VAL A 69 11.50 17.89 -0.92
N ASP A 70 10.76 18.00 -2.04
CA ASP A 70 11.17 17.48 -3.36
C ASP A 70 11.61 16.01 -3.31
N LEU A 71 10.77 15.17 -2.71
CA LEU A 71 11.03 13.73 -2.57
C LEU A 71 10.99 13.02 -3.93
N ALA A 72 12.03 12.23 -4.22
CA ALA A 72 11.96 11.25 -5.30
C ALA A 72 11.06 10.08 -4.87
N THR A 73 9.84 10.02 -5.41
CA THR A 73 8.87 8.97 -5.07
C THR A 73 9.14 7.70 -5.88
N VAL A 74 9.18 6.54 -5.21
CA VAL A 74 9.31 5.25 -5.90
C VAL A 74 7.95 4.84 -6.45
N VAL A 75 7.87 4.57 -7.76
CA VAL A 75 6.66 4.00 -8.38
C VAL A 75 7.00 2.67 -9.06
N PRO A 76 6.81 1.52 -8.39
CA PRO A 76 7.18 0.22 -8.96
C PRO A 76 6.54 0.00 -10.33
N ARG A 77 7.36 -0.48 -11.28
CA ARG A 77 6.94 -0.74 -12.67
C ARG A 77 6.37 0.48 -13.40
N ARG A 78 6.78 1.70 -13.04
CA ARG A 78 6.35 2.94 -13.70
C ARG A 78 6.49 2.88 -15.22
N LYS A 79 7.63 2.39 -15.73
CA LYS A 79 7.89 2.27 -17.18
C LYS A 79 6.86 1.39 -17.88
N GLU A 80 6.47 0.28 -17.25
CA GLU A 80 5.43 -0.64 -17.76
C GLU A 80 4.04 0.01 -17.70
N ILE A 81 3.71 0.69 -16.60
CA ILE A 81 2.43 1.40 -16.43
C ILE A 81 2.30 2.51 -17.48
N ASP A 82 3.35 3.28 -17.71
CA ASP A 82 3.37 4.39 -18.67
C ASP A 82 3.23 3.87 -20.10
N ALA A 83 3.93 2.79 -20.45
CA ALA A 83 3.79 2.14 -21.76
C ALA A 83 2.36 1.65 -22.01
N ILE A 84 1.76 0.92 -21.05
CA ILE A 84 0.37 0.45 -21.17
C ILE A 84 -0.60 1.64 -21.23
N THR A 85 -0.34 2.71 -20.46
CA THR A 85 -1.19 3.92 -20.46
C THR A 85 -1.13 4.63 -21.81
N ALA A 86 0.04 4.72 -22.43
CA ALA A 86 0.19 5.29 -23.78
C ALA A 86 -0.57 4.46 -24.82
N GLU A 87 -0.49 3.12 -24.76
CA GLU A 87 -1.26 2.23 -25.62
C GLU A 87 -2.77 2.43 -25.44
N ILE A 88 -3.27 2.48 -24.19
CA ILE A 88 -4.69 2.73 -23.90
C ILE A 88 -5.14 4.08 -24.47
N ASN A 89 -4.34 5.14 -24.27
CA ASN A 89 -4.66 6.48 -24.73
C ASN A 89 -4.58 6.66 -26.25
N SER A 90 -3.99 5.71 -26.97
CA SER A 90 -3.98 5.72 -28.44
C SER A 90 -5.33 5.33 -29.05
N HIS A 91 -6.22 4.72 -28.26
CA HIS A 91 -7.58 4.36 -28.68
C HIS A 91 -8.57 5.51 -28.51
N SER A 92 -9.60 5.52 -29.33
CA SER A 92 -10.69 6.49 -29.22
C SER A 92 -11.56 6.20 -27.98
N LYS A 93 -12.24 7.24 -27.48
CA LYS A 93 -13.14 7.11 -26.33
C LYS A 93 -14.28 6.11 -26.57
N ALA A 94 -14.80 6.04 -27.80
CA ALA A 94 -15.85 5.09 -28.17
C ALA A 94 -15.37 3.62 -28.09
N GLU A 95 -14.13 3.35 -28.50
CA GLU A 95 -13.53 2.01 -28.39
C GLU A 95 -13.28 1.62 -26.92
N LEU A 96 -12.85 2.58 -26.09
CA LEU A 96 -12.68 2.35 -24.65
C LEU A 96 -14.02 2.02 -23.97
N ASP A 97 -15.07 2.77 -24.29
CA ASP A 97 -16.41 2.55 -23.72
C ASP A 97 -17.00 1.20 -24.15
N ASP A 98 -16.80 0.81 -25.41
CA ASP A 98 -17.22 -0.51 -25.93
C ASP A 98 -16.44 -1.65 -25.25
N ALA A 99 -15.13 -1.50 -25.08
CA ALA A 99 -14.27 -2.48 -24.40
C ALA A 99 -14.67 -2.67 -22.93
N ILE A 100 -14.98 -1.60 -22.21
CA ILE A 100 -15.47 -1.66 -20.81
C ILE A 100 -16.83 -2.37 -20.76
N THR A 101 -17.73 -2.05 -21.69
CA THR A 101 -19.08 -2.62 -21.73
C THR A 101 -19.05 -4.12 -22.01
N LYS A 102 -18.26 -4.54 -23.01
CA LYS A 102 -18.10 -5.96 -23.39
C LYS A 102 -17.21 -6.75 -22.43
N LYS A 103 -16.37 -6.06 -21.64
CA LYS A 103 -15.36 -6.67 -20.75
C LYS A 103 -14.46 -7.68 -21.46
N ALA A 104 -14.14 -7.42 -22.72
CA ALA A 104 -13.42 -8.33 -23.59
C ALA A 104 -12.63 -7.56 -24.66
N GLY A 105 -11.64 -8.23 -25.25
CA GLY A 105 -10.82 -7.68 -26.34
C GLY A 105 -9.48 -7.10 -25.88
N PRO A 106 -8.60 -6.74 -26.83
CA PRO A 106 -7.22 -6.36 -26.56
C PRO A 106 -7.12 -5.08 -25.71
N VAL A 107 -7.96 -4.10 -25.99
CA VAL A 107 -8.02 -2.84 -25.23
C VAL A 107 -8.41 -3.09 -23.78
N TYR A 108 -9.45 -3.91 -23.55
CA TYR A 108 -9.88 -4.28 -22.19
C TYR A 108 -8.78 -5.03 -21.43
N GLU A 109 -8.07 -5.96 -22.07
CA GLU A 109 -6.96 -6.67 -21.43
C GLU A 109 -5.81 -5.74 -21.03
N LYS A 110 -5.49 -4.73 -21.85
CA LYS A 110 -4.51 -3.68 -21.48
C LYS A 110 -4.99 -2.85 -20.29
N MET A 111 -6.25 -2.44 -20.27
CA MET A 111 -6.85 -1.74 -19.12
C MET A 111 -6.80 -2.58 -17.85
N LYS A 112 -7.08 -3.88 -17.97
CA LYS A 112 -7.01 -4.85 -16.87
C LYS A 112 -5.57 -5.04 -16.37
N GLN A 113 -4.60 -5.17 -17.28
CA GLN A 113 -3.17 -5.25 -16.92
C GLN A 113 -2.73 -4.02 -16.13
N ARG A 114 -3.05 -2.80 -16.62
CA ARG A 114 -2.79 -1.55 -15.90
C ARG A 114 -3.49 -1.53 -14.54
N ALA A 115 -4.74 -1.99 -14.47
CA ALA A 115 -5.49 -2.05 -13.21
C ALA A 115 -4.84 -3.00 -12.20
N VAL A 116 -4.32 -4.15 -12.64
CA VAL A 116 -3.59 -5.10 -11.78
C VAL A 116 -2.33 -4.46 -11.21
N LEU A 117 -1.53 -3.80 -12.05
CA LEU A 117 -0.29 -3.13 -11.61
C LEU A 117 -0.57 -2.00 -10.62
N THR A 118 -1.50 -1.10 -10.97
CA THR A 118 -1.87 0.04 -10.12
C THR A 118 -2.53 -0.39 -8.81
N LYS A 119 -3.36 -1.44 -8.84
CA LYS A 119 -3.91 -2.04 -7.61
C LYS A 119 -2.81 -2.67 -6.77
N GLY A 120 -1.89 -3.43 -7.37
CA GLY A 120 -0.75 -4.00 -6.65
C GLY A 120 0.10 -2.94 -5.95
N ASN A 121 0.38 -1.82 -6.63
CA ASN A 121 1.09 -0.69 -6.02
C ASN A 121 0.31 -0.09 -4.85
N PHE A 122 -1.01 0.04 -4.95
CA PHE A 122 -1.83 0.54 -3.84
C PHE A 122 -1.88 -0.43 -2.65
N ASP A 123 -1.99 -1.73 -2.92
CA ASP A 123 -2.02 -2.74 -1.89
C ASP A 123 -0.67 -2.79 -1.15
N ARG A 124 0.43 -2.45 -1.83
CA ARG A 124 1.81 -2.34 -1.30
C ARG A 124 2.25 -0.92 -0.96
N ARG A 125 1.32 0.03 -0.80
CA ARG A 125 1.61 1.45 -0.52
C ARG A 125 2.53 1.70 0.69
N GLU A 126 2.48 0.83 1.69
CA GLU A 126 3.32 0.93 2.90
C GLU A 126 4.78 0.58 2.61
N ASP A 127 5.02 -0.51 1.85
CA ASP A 127 6.36 -0.88 1.38
C ASP A 127 6.93 0.23 0.47
N ILE A 128 6.11 0.79 -0.42
CA ILE A 128 6.50 1.91 -1.31
C ILE A 128 6.87 3.15 -0.49
N ALA A 129 6.08 3.50 0.53
CA ALA A 129 6.35 4.66 1.39
C ALA A 129 7.66 4.49 2.15
N ARG A 130 7.88 3.31 2.76
CA ARG A 130 9.14 3.00 3.47
C ARG A 130 10.34 3.06 2.55
N LEU A 131 10.24 2.45 1.36
CA LEU A 131 11.33 2.46 0.40
C LEU A 131 11.61 3.88 -0.12
N THR A 132 10.57 4.67 -0.37
CA THR A 132 10.70 6.09 -0.74
C THR A 132 11.48 6.86 0.33
N VAL A 133 11.15 6.67 1.61
CA VAL A 133 11.88 7.31 2.71
C VAL A 133 13.33 6.85 2.78
N LEU A 134 13.60 5.55 2.65
CA LEU A 134 14.97 5.03 2.66
C LEU A 134 15.79 5.53 1.47
N ALA A 135 15.21 5.54 0.27
CA ALA A 135 15.87 6.01 -0.94
C ALA A 135 16.27 7.48 -0.82
N ASN A 136 15.38 8.32 -0.29
CA ASN A 136 15.66 9.75 -0.08
C ASN A 136 16.63 10.02 1.10
N SER A 137 17.07 8.99 1.83
CA SER A 137 18.18 9.13 2.78
C SER A 137 19.56 8.99 2.14
N LEU A 138 19.61 8.70 0.84
CA LEU A 138 20.83 8.69 0.01
C LEU A 138 21.03 10.06 -0.68
N PRO A 139 22.24 10.38 -1.18
CA PRO A 139 22.48 11.48 -2.11
C PRO A 139 21.54 11.38 -3.29
N ARG A 140 21.16 12.52 -3.85
CA ARG A 140 20.13 12.59 -4.89
C ARG A 140 20.42 11.67 -6.08
N GLN A 141 21.67 11.57 -6.50
CA GLN A 141 22.09 10.71 -7.60
C GLN A 141 21.81 9.22 -7.31
N ASP A 142 22.20 8.72 -6.13
CA ASP A 142 21.97 7.35 -5.69
C ASP A 142 20.49 7.06 -5.42
N CYS A 143 19.78 8.05 -4.86
CA CYS A 143 18.33 8.00 -4.68
C CYS A 143 17.60 7.79 -6.01
N GLU A 144 17.89 8.61 -7.01
CA GLU A 144 17.29 8.50 -8.34
C GLU A 144 17.70 7.22 -9.08
N ALA A 145 18.93 6.73 -8.86
CA ALA A 145 19.38 5.46 -9.40
C ALA A 145 18.61 4.28 -8.78
N LEU A 146 18.43 4.27 -7.46
CA LEU A 146 17.62 3.25 -6.77
C LEU A 146 16.15 3.30 -7.21
N CYS A 147 15.56 4.50 -7.33
CA CYS A 147 14.22 4.66 -7.87
C CYS A 147 14.15 4.02 -9.27
N ARG A 148 15.06 4.38 -10.19
CA ARG A 148 15.09 3.81 -11.55
C ARG A 148 15.17 2.29 -11.56
N MET A 149 16.02 1.69 -10.72
CA MET A 149 16.11 0.22 -10.59
C MET A 149 14.76 -0.42 -10.25
N VAL A 150 14.01 0.17 -9.30
CA VAL A 150 12.71 -0.36 -8.86
C VAL A 150 11.58 -0.05 -9.85
N GLU A 151 11.63 1.12 -10.50
CA GLU A 151 10.60 1.59 -11.43
C GLU A 151 10.64 0.89 -12.78
N SER A 152 11.83 0.49 -13.24
CA SER A 152 12.04 -0.04 -14.59
C SER A 152 12.65 -1.45 -14.63
N ASN A 153 13.09 -1.99 -13.48
CA ASN A 153 13.95 -3.17 -13.45
C ASN A 153 15.19 -2.99 -14.34
N GLU A 154 15.71 -1.77 -14.47
CA GLU A 154 16.92 -1.43 -15.22
C GLU A 154 17.73 -0.43 -14.37
N GLY A 155 19.05 -0.49 -14.43
CA GLY A 155 19.89 0.48 -13.73
C GLY A 155 21.29 -0.04 -13.39
N GLU A 156 22.15 0.90 -13.05
CA GLU A 156 23.50 0.65 -12.56
C GLU A 156 23.52 0.38 -11.06
N ALA A 157 24.66 -0.10 -10.55
CA ALA A 157 24.85 -0.30 -9.13
C ALA A 157 24.75 1.02 -8.34
N VAL A 158 24.07 0.98 -7.20
CA VAL A 158 23.83 2.17 -6.35
C VAL A 158 24.73 2.11 -5.13
N ASP A 159 25.42 3.20 -4.77
CA ASP A 159 26.20 3.22 -3.54
C ASP A 159 25.29 3.46 -2.33
N VAL A 160 25.33 2.52 -1.38
CA VAL A 160 24.61 2.56 -0.10
C VAL A 160 25.56 2.48 1.09
N GLY A 161 26.86 2.76 0.88
CA GLY A 161 27.90 2.70 1.89
C GLY A 161 27.62 3.55 3.14
N MET A 162 26.87 4.64 2.99
CA MET A 162 26.50 5.50 4.13
C MET A 162 25.40 4.90 5.03
N LEU A 163 24.66 3.90 4.56
CA LEU A 163 23.58 3.27 5.30
C LEU A 163 24.13 2.19 6.22
N SER A 164 23.47 1.98 7.37
CA SER A 164 23.73 0.84 8.23
C SER A 164 23.35 -0.47 7.55
N GLU A 165 23.96 -1.57 7.97
CA GLU A 165 23.66 -2.91 7.44
C GLU A 165 22.16 -3.25 7.49
N GLY A 166 21.50 -2.95 8.62
CA GLY A 166 20.06 -3.14 8.77
C GLY A 166 19.23 -2.41 7.71
N LYS A 167 19.57 -1.16 7.39
CA LYS A 167 18.90 -0.38 6.34
C LYS A 167 19.17 -0.91 4.94
N ARG A 168 20.41 -1.36 4.67
CA ARG A 168 20.75 -1.97 3.37
C ARG A 168 19.91 -3.22 3.14
N LYS A 169 19.80 -4.07 4.18
CA LYS A 169 18.93 -5.25 4.18
C LYS A 169 17.45 -4.89 4.06
N GLU A 170 17.00 -3.83 4.70
CA GLU A 170 15.63 -3.35 4.57
C GLU A 170 15.31 -2.92 3.12
N ILE A 171 16.21 -2.19 2.46
CA ILE A 171 16.05 -1.82 1.05
C ILE A 171 15.96 -3.05 0.15
N THR A 172 16.82 -4.05 0.32
CA THR A 172 16.77 -5.28 -0.49
C THR A 172 15.46 -6.04 -0.29
N VAL A 173 14.97 -6.14 0.95
CA VAL A 173 13.70 -6.78 1.27
C VAL A 173 12.53 -6.01 0.65
N LEU A 174 12.45 -4.69 0.86
CA LEU A 174 11.37 -3.87 0.30
C LEU A 174 11.37 -3.88 -1.23
N ALA A 175 12.54 -3.78 -1.87
CA ALA A 175 12.64 -3.88 -3.32
C ALA A 175 12.15 -5.25 -3.81
N ALA A 176 12.52 -6.35 -3.15
CA ALA A 176 12.07 -7.69 -3.50
C ALA A 176 10.54 -7.85 -3.37
N ARG A 177 9.94 -7.32 -2.30
CA ARG A 177 8.48 -7.26 -2.12
C ARG A 177 7.78 -6.48 -3.23
N LEU A 178 8.45 -5.49 -3.81
CA LEU A 178 7.95 -4.70 -4.95
C LEU A 178 8.29 -5.33 -6.31
N GLY A 179 8.92 -6.51 -6.32
CA GLY A 179 9.26 -7.27 -7.53
C GLY A 179 10.59 -6.91 -8.17
N CYS A 180 11.49 -6.24 -7.44
CA CYS A 180 12.83 -5.88 -7.87
C CYS A 180 13.87 -6.55 -6.96
N HIS A 181 14.57 -7.58 -7.46
CA HIS A 181 15.53 -8.33 -6.66
C HIS A 181 16.90 -7.64 -6.65
N LEU A 182 17.31 -7.19 -5.46
CA LEU A 182 18.57 -6.50 -5.22
C LEU A 182 19.41 -7.28 -4.21
N ASN A 183 20.73 -7.22 -4.38
CA ASN A 183 21.71 -7.76 -3.46
C ASN A 183 22.69 -6.69 -3.01
N VAL A 184 23.21 -6.84 -1.79
CA VAL A 184 24.29 -6.00 -1.28
C VAL A 184 25.62 -6.66 -1.66
N ASP A 185 26.41 -5.99 -2.50
CA ASP A 185 27.79 -6.33 -2.81
C ASP A 185 28.71 -5.26 -2.20
N GLY A 186 29.25 -5.56 -1.02
CA GLY A 186 30.02 -4.60 -0.22
C GLY A 186 29.19 -3.38 0.19
N THR A 187 29.50 -2.22 -0.40
CA THR A 187 28.75 -0.98 -0.17
C THR A 187 27.71 -0.69 -1.25
N ARG A 188 27.59 -1.54 -2.28
CA ARG A 188 26.72 -1.28 -3.43
C ARG A 188 25.49 -2.17 -3.43
N LEU A 189 24.36 -1.64 -3.86
CA LEU A 189 23.21 -2.42 -4.28
C LEU A 189 23.35 -2.75 -5.76
N VAL A 190 23.30 -4.04 -6.05
CA VAL A 190 23.36 -4.58 -7.41
C VAL A 190 22.10 -5.41 -7.68
N ARG A 191 21.64 -5.42 -8.93
CA ARG A 191 20.51 -6.24 -9.32
C ARG A 191 20.90 -7.72 -9.36
N GLU A 192 20.02 -8.59 -8.88
CA GLU A 192 20.12 -10.02 -9.12
C GLU A 192 19.28 -10.42 -10.35
N GLU A 193 19.88 -11.19 -11.26
CA GLU A 193 19.16 -11.74 -12.42
C GLU A 193 18.18 -12.84 -12.04
N ARG A 194 18.42 -13.51 -10.91
CA ARG A 194 17.57 -14.58 -10.39
C ARG A 194 17.09 -14.25 -8.99
N PRO A 195 15.79 -14.37 -8.70
CA PRO A 195 15.30 -14.24 -7.33
C PRO A 195 15.97 -15.29 -6.44
N LYS A 196 16.62 -14.87 -5.37
CA LYS A 196 16.85 -15.77 -4.22
C LYS A 196 15.50 -16.15 -3.61
N GLU A 197 15.45 -17.33 -2.98
CA GLU A 197 14.29 -17.69 -2.17
C GLU A 197 14.04 -16.59 -1.15
N SER A 198 12.82 -16.06 -1.15
CA SER A 198 12.42 -14.99 -0.23
C SER A 198 12.45 -15.52 1.20
N SER A 199 13.08 -14.78 2.11
CA SER A 199 13.04 -15.06 3.55
C SER A 199 11.66 -14.80 4.16
N GLU A 200 10.74 -14.22 3.39
CA GLU A 200 9.40 -13.85 3.80
C GLU A 200 8.36 -14.32 2.80
N THR A 201 7.16 -14.59 3.30
CA THR A 201 6.02 -15.04 2.51
C THR A 201 4.88 -14.03 2.59
N GLU A 202 4.28 -13.72 1.44
CA GLU A 202 3.11 -12.84 1.32
C GLU A 202 1.84 -13.53 1.88
N ARG A 203 1.07 -12.81 2.71
CA ARG A 203 -0.21 -13.26 3.27
C ARG A 203 -1.24 -12.14 3.15
N THR A 204 -2.47 -12.50 2.79
CA THR A 204 -3.60 -11.54 2.73
C THR A 204 -4.48 -11.69 3.96
N ILE A 205 -4.65 -10.61 4.71
CA ILE A 205 -5.53 -10.53 5.88
C ILE A 205 -6.75 -9.69 5.54
N MET A 206 -7.95 -10.22 5.81
CA MET A 206 -9.19 -9.45 5.65
C MET A 206 -9.16 -8.18 6.50
N GLY A 207 -9.46 -7.04 5.88
CA GLY A 207 -9.52 -5.73 6.55
C GLY A 207 -8.17 -5.02 6.76
N LYS A 208 -7.04 -5.73 6.72
CA LYS A 208 -5.69 -5.13 6.78
C LYS A 208 -4.94 -5.14 5.43
N GLY A 209 -5.31 -6.01 4.49
CA GLY A 209 -4.67 -6.12 3.19
C GLY A 209 -3.51 -7.11 3.20
N CYS A 210 -2.44 -6.79 2.49
CA CYS A 210 -1.27 -7.67 2.34
C CYS A 210 -0.26 -7.45 3.47
N VAL A 211 0.26 -8.54 4.05
CA VAL A 211 1.35 -8.53 5.03
C VAL A 211 2.44 -9.53 4.63
N TRP A 212 3.67 -9.24 5.03
CA TRP A 212 4.83 -10.09 4.78
C TRP A 212 5.27 -10.73 6.10
N ILE A 213 5.35 -12.07 6.11
CA ILE A 213 5.65 -12.84 7.31
C ILE A 213 6.98 -13.56 7.09
N ALA A 214 7.93 -13.40 8.02
CA ALA A 214 9.18 -14.15 7.99
C ALA A 214 8.91 -15.65 8.01
N ASN A 215 9.60 -16.42 7.15
CA ASN A 215 9.35 -17.85 6.98
C ASN A 215 9.50 -18.65 8.29
N GLU A 216 10.40 -18.21 9.17
CA GLU A 216 10.60 -18.77 10.51
C GLU A 216 9.40 -18.62 11.44
N LYS A 217 8.55 -17.60 11.24
CA LYS A 217 7.33 -17.34 12.04
C LYS A 217 6.05 -17.69 11.28
N LEU A 218 6.16 -18.26 10.08
CA LEU A 218 5.03 -18.52 9.21
C LEU A 218 4.07 -19.56 9.78
N SER A 219 4.61 -20.60 10.44
CA SER A 219 3.81 -21.63 11.09
C SER A 219 2.96 -21.06 12.24
N GLU A 220 3.55 -20.23 13.11
CA GLU A 220 2.85 -19.55 14.20
C GLU A 220 1.70 -18.69 13.67
N PHE A 221 1.97 -17.90 12.63
CA PHE A 221 0.96 -17.07 11.98
C PHE A 221 -0.17 -17.90 11.39
N ASP A 222 0.16 -18.93 10.60
CA ASP A 222 -0.83 -19.79 9.93
C ASP A 222 -1.67 -20.59 10.95
N GLU A 223 -1.09 -20.99 12.09
CA GLU A 223 -1.84 -21.61 13.19
C GLU A 223 -2.84 -20.64 13.83
N ASN A 224 -2.46 -19.38 14.03
CA ASN A 224 -3.37 -18.38 14.57
C ASN A 224 -4.51 -18.05 13.59
N GLU A 225 -4.23 -17.93 12.29
CA GLU A 225 -5.27 -17.73 11.27
C GLU A 225 -6.24 -18.91 11.19
N LYS A 226 -5.76 -20.16 11.35
CA LYS A 226 -6.63 -21.34 11.47
C LYS A 226 -7.55 -21.25 12.69
N LYS A 227 -7.05 -20.80 13.85
CA LYS A 227 -7.88 -20.58 15.05
C LYS A 227 -8.95 -19.52 14.83
N ILE A 228 -8.59 -18.39 14.24
CA ILE A 228 -9.52 -17.30 13.91
C ILE A 228 -10.63 -17.81 12.97
N ALA A 229 -10.26 -18.56 11.93
CA ALA A 229 -11.23 -19.12 10.98
C ALA A 229 -12.17 -20.15 11.65
N LEU A 230 -11.62 -21.02 12.50
CA LEU A 230 -12.39 -22.02 13.24
C LEU A 230 -13.42 -21.37 14.16
N PHE A 231 -12.98 -20.44 15.02
CA PHE A 231 -13.86 -19.71 15.92
C PHE A 231 -14.89 -18.88 15.16
N GLY A 232 -14.49 -18.23 14.07
CA GLY A 232 -15.40 -17.47 13.21
C GLY A 232 -16.53 -18.32 12.64
N ARG A 233 -16.22 -19.53 12.14
CA ARG A 233 -17.23 -20.48 11.64
C ARG A 233 -18.18 -20.93 12.76
N GLN A 234 -17.63 -21.34 13.90
CA GLN A 234 -18.43 -21.81 15.04
C GLN A 234 -19.34 -20.69 15.58
N MET A 235 -18.84 -19.45 15.65
CA MET A 235 -19.64 -18.29 16.03
C MET A 235 -20.78 -18.02 15.05
N GLN A 236 -20.53 -18.11 13.73
CA GLN A 236 -21.58 -17.90 12.72
C GLN A 236 -22.69 -18.95 12.85
N GLU A 237 -22.32 -20.23 13.00
CA GLU A 237 -23.28 -21.33 13.21
C GLU A 237 -24.11 -21.12 14.48
N ARG A 238 -23.46 -20.78 15.61
CA ARG A 238 -24.13 -20.51 16.88
C ARG A 238 -25.00 -19.26 16.83
N THR A 239 -24.59 -18.22 16.10
CA THR A 239 -25.39 -17.01 15.91
C THR A 239 -26.64 -17.30 15.09
N ALA A 240 -26.54 -18.12 14.04
CA ALA A 240 -27.68 -18.56 13.26
C ALA A 240 -28.67 -19.38 14.11
N GLN A 241 -28.17 -20.28 14.96
CA GLN A 241 -29.01 -21.00 15.94
C GLN A 241 -29.70 -20.04 16.91
N ARG A 242 -28.98 -19.03 17.41
CA ARG A 242 -29.51 -18.02 18.34
C ARG A 242 -30.60 -17.13 17.72
N GLN A 243 -30.61 -16.94 16.40
CA GLN A 243 -31.68 -16.24 15.70
C GLN A 243 -33.00 -17.03 15.68
N VAL A 244 -32.93 -18.36 15.82
CA VAL A 244 -34.09 -19.26 15.81
C VAL A 244 -34.54 -19.62 17.23
N ARG A 245 -33.63 -19.63 18.22
CA ARG A 245 -33.95 -19.95 19.62
C ARG A 245 -33.05 -19.18 20.61
N THR A 246 -33.55 -18.93 21.82
CA THR A 246 -32.73 -18.34 22.89
C THR A 246 -31.77 -19.39 23.45
N PHE A 247 -30.50 -19.01 23.64
CA PHE A 247 -29.53 -19.84 24.35
C PHE A 247 -29.66 -19.61 25.86
N GLU A 248 -29.64 -20.68 26.64
CA GLU A 248 -29.70 -20.63 28.10
C GLU A 248 -28.61 -21.51 28.71
N GLY A 249 -28.17 -21.17 29.93
CA GLY A 249 -27.24 -21.98 30.71
C GLY A 249 -25.90 -22.26 30.01
N GLU A 250 -25.61 -23.53 29.76
CA GLU A 250 -24.34 -23.99 29.17
C GLU A 250 -24.14 -23.56 27.72
N GLU A 251 -25.22 -23.42 26.94
CA GLU A 251 -25.11 -22.99 25.54
C GLU A 251 -24.65 -21.53 25.44
N GLN A 252 -25.12 -20.69 26.36
CA GLN A 252 -24.70 -19.29 26.44
C GLN A 252 -23.24 -19.19 26.89
N LYS A 253 -22.82 -19.97 27.91
CA LYS A 253 -21.43 -20.01 28.35
C LYS A 253 -20.47 -20.46 27.25
N ALA A 254 -20.81 -21.53 26.53
CA ALA A 254 -20.00 -22.02 25.41
C ALA A 254 -19.89 -20.99 24.28
N PHE A 255 -20.96 -20.23 24.02
CA PHE A 255 -20.92 -19.13 23.05
C PHE A 255 -20.04 -17.97 23.51
N ASP A 256 -20.12 -17.58 24.79
CA ASP A 256 -19.29 -16.51 25.35
C ASP A 256 -17.80 -16.90 25.38
N GLU A 257 -17.49 -18.17 25.65
CA GLU A 257 -16.13 -18.72 25.55
C GLU A 257 -15.59 -18.68 24.11
N LEU A 258 -16.43 -19.03 23.12
CA LEU A 258 -16.09 -18.92 21.71
C LEU A 258 -15.80 -17.47 21.31
N GLN A 259 -16.62 -16.52 21.77
CA GLN A 259 -16.40 -15.09 21.50
C GLN A 259 -15.09 -14.60 22.13
N ARG A 260 -14.80 -15.02 23.37
CA ARG A 260 -13.54 -14.67 24.05
C ARG A 260 -12.33 -15.23 23.30
N GLY A 261 -12.36 -16.52 22.94
CA GLY A 261 -11.28 -17.16 22.18
C GLY A 261 -11.06 -16.52 20.81
N TYR A 262 -12.14 -16.10 20.13
CA TYR A 262 -12.04 -15.34 18.89
C TYR A 262 -11.34 -13.99 19.08
N ILE A 263 -11.72 -13.22 20.10
CA ILE A 263 -11.11 -11.92 20.41
C ILE A 263 -9.64 -12.09 20.81
N GLU A 264 -9.31 -13.10 21.61
CA GLU A 264 -7.93 -13.41 21.99
C GLU A 264 -7.06 -13.73 20.77
N ALA A 265 -7.56 -14.53 19.82
CA ALA A 265 -6.84 -14.84 18.58
C ALA A 265 -6.64 -13.60 17.69
N LEU A 266 -7.63 -12.71 17.63
CA LEU A 266 -7.51 -11.42 16.93
C LEU A 266 -6.48 -10.48 17.59
N ASN A 267 -6.42 -10.46 18.92
CA ASN A 267 -5.44 -9.68 19.66
C ASN A 267 -4.03 -10.23 19.47
N ALA A 268 -3.86 -11.56 19.51
CA ALA A 268 -2.59 -12.22 19.23
C ALA A 268 -2.07 -11.86 17.83
N ARG A 269 -2.95 -11.87 16.81
CA ARG A 269 -2.60 -11.42 15.46
C ARG A 269 -2.16 -9.96 15.43
N SER A 270 -2.87 -9.09 16.14
CA SER A 270 -2.56 -7.65 16.13
C SER A 270 -1.20 -7.38 16.78
N ALA A 271 -0.92 -8.01 17.93
CA ALA A 271 0.37 -7.93 18.61
C ALA A 271 1.52 -8.49 17.76
N PHE A 272 1.29 -9.62 17.07
CA PHE A 272 2.27 -10.20 16.15
C PHE A 272 2.68 -9.19 15.07
N LEU A 273 1.70 -8.50 14.46
CA LEU A 273 1.94 -7.55 13.38
C LEU A 273 2.56 -6.23 13.87
N GLU A 274 2.17 -5.72 15.04
CA GLU A 274 2.73 -4.46 15.59
C GLU A 274 4.22 -4.56 15.93
N SER A 275 4.69 -5.74 16.33
CA SER A 275 6.12 -5.96 16.61
C SER A 275 7.04 -5.80 15.39
N ALA A 276 6.47 -5.68 14.17
CA ALA A 276 7.19 -5.62 12.90
C ALA A 276 7.23 -4.22 12.23
N GLU A 277 6.56 -3.20 12.79
CA GLU A 277 6.52 -1.85 12.19
C GLU A 277 7.50 -0.87 12.87
N GLU A 278 8.61 -0.54 12.22
CA GLU A 278 9.54 0.52 12.65
C GLU A 278 9.20 1.86 11.98
N LYS A 279 9.23 2.97 12.74
CA LYS A 279 8.96 4.33 12.24
C LYS A 279 10.25 4.99 11.76
N VAL A 280 10.24 5.55 10.53
CA VAL A 280 11.36 6.34 10.00
C VAL A 280 10.93 7.81 9.84
N VAL A 281 11.76 8.72 10.33
CA VAL A 281 11.57 10.18 10.31
C VAL A 281 12.65 10.81 9.43
N MET A 282 12.27 11.73 8.55
CA MET A 282 13.23 12.54 7.77
C MET A 282 13.03 14.03 8.01
N ALA A 283 14.14 14.77 8.00
CA ALA A 283 14.22 16.21 8.20
C ALA A 283 15.14 16.84 7.13
N LYS A 284 14.78 18.03 6.64
CA LYS A 284 15.62 18.86 5.74
C LYS A 284 16.27 19.99 6.53
N ARG A 285 17.60 20.15 6.41
CA ARG A 285 18.34 21.38 6.74
C ARG A 285 19.10 21.84 5.49
N GLY A 286 19.43 23.13 5.42
CA GLY A 286 19.75 23.88 4.20
C GLY A 286 20.76 23.29 3.21
N ASP A 287 21.61 22.33 3.59
CA ASP A 287 22.63 21.74 2.72
C ASP A 287 22.68 20.19 2.72
N GLY A 288 21.62 19.51 3.17
CA GLY A 288 21.57 18.04 3.12
C GLY A 288 20.47 17.40 3.96
N ILE A 289 20.04 16.20 3.54
CA ILE A 289 19.09 15.36 4.27
C ILE A 289 19.88 14.65 5.40
N GLN A 290 19.61 15.00 6.66
CA GLN A 290 20.12 14.25 7.81
C GLN A 290 19.00 13.90 8.80
N LYS A 291 19.02 12.65 9.25
CA LYS A 291 18.11 11.99 10.21
C LYS A 291 17.89 12.78 11.49
N LEU A 292 16.69 12.67 12.05
CA LEU A 292 16.47 12.68 13.50
C LEU A 292 16.17 11.23 13.92
N LEU A 293 16.94 10.73 14.89
CA LEU A 293 16.78 9.40 15.51
C LEU A 293 15.44 9.28 16.23
#